data_AF-A0A2E6YR88-F1
#
_entry.id   AF-A0A2E6YR88-F1
#
_cell.length_a   1.000
_cell.length_b   1.000
_cell.length_c   1.000
_cell.angle_alpha   90.00
_cell.angle_beta   90.00
_cell.angle_gamma   90.00
#
_symmetry.space_group_name_H-M   'P 1'
#
loop_
_entity.id
_entity.type
_entity.pdbx_description
1 polymer ?
#
loop_
_entity_poly.entity_id
_entity_poly.type
_entity_poly.pdbx_seq_one_letter_code
_entity_poly.pdbx_strand_id
1 'polypeptide(L)'
;MVTKAFFPVLVCSLLLIVGCGGRVADPIPEYKPGDDDMSCDALKTEMAHIEAQVDALLPQSKKTGKNVALGAAGLFLIFPWFFMDVGDAEKAEIRAYNERYLALEKLFQDKCTSSGQQKEVAPETTAKSRLESLKQLLDDDLITEQEYQERRTKILDEL
;
A
#
# COMPACT_ATOMS: atom_id res chain seq x y z
N MET A 1 -29.01 48.45 3.20
CA MET A 1 -28.40 48.36 1.86
C MET A 1 -27.05 47.61 1.86
N VAL A 2 -26.87 46.58 2.71
CA VAL A 2 -25.57 45.86 2.82
C VAL A 2 -25.65 44.41 2.33
N THR A 3 -26.86 43.84 2.21
CA THR A 3 -27.07 42.41 1.92
C THR A 3 -27.00 42.04 0.44
N LYS A 4 -27.12 42.98 -0.50
CA LYS A 4 -27.12 42.69 -1.95
C LYS A 4 -25.72 42.53 -2.56
N ALA A 5 -24.70 43.16 -1.97
CA ALA A 5 -23.32 43.11 -2.46
C ALA A 5 -22.49 41.94 -1.87
N PHE A 6 -22.93 41.38 -0.73
CA PHE A 6 -22.25 40.25 -0.10
C PHE A 6 -22.52 38.91 -0.79
N PHE A 7 -23.71 38.74 -1.38
CA PHE A 7 -24.13 37.50 -2.01
C PHE A 7 -23.24 37.08 -3.20
N PRO A 8 -22.89 37.95 -4.17
CA PRO A 8 -22.02 37.55 -5.28
C PRO A 8 -20.56 37.33 -4.86
N VAL A 9 -20.07 38.04 -3.84
CA VAL A 9 -18.69 37.89 -3.34
C VAL A 9 -18.52 36.55 -2.62
N LEU A 10 -19.52 36.15 -1.83
CA LEU A 10 -19.53 34.85 -1.13
C LEU A 10 -19.55 33.69 -2.14
N VAL A 11 -20.36 33.79 -3.19
CA VAL A 11 -20.51 32.74 -4.23
C VAL A 11 -19.25 32.60 -5.08
N CYS A 12 -18.58 33.70 -5.46
CA CYS A 12 -17.30 33.63 -6.19
C CYS A 12 -16.18 33.03 -5.34
N SER A 13 -16.18 33.26 -4.02
CA SER A 13 -15.14 32.74 -3.12
C SER A 13 -15.26 31.22 -2.88
N LEU A 14 -16.46 30.65 -3.01
CA LEU A 14 -16.72 29.21 -2.89
C LEU A 14 -16.28 28.40 -4.14
N LEU A 15 -16.24 29.03 -5.31
CA LEU A 15 -15.82 28.38 -6.57
C LEU A 15 -14.31 28.19 -6.68
N LEU A 16 -13.51 28.90 -5.88
CA LEU A 16 -12.03 28.80 -5.91
C LEU A 16 -11.47 27.63 -5.08
N ILE A 17 -12.31 26.89 -4.36
CA ILE A 17 -11.89 25.79 -3.48
C ILE A 17 -12.12 24.41 -4.14
N VAL A 18 -12.71 24.39 -5.34
CA VAL A 18 -12.97 23.14 -6.07
C VAL A 18 -11.80 22.85 -7.00
N GLY A 19 -10.76 22.18 -6.47
CA GLY A 19 -9.79 21.50 -7.32
C GLY A 19 -8.36 21.47 -6.80
N CYS A 20 -8.04 20.44 -6.01
CA CYS A 20 -6.80 19.65 -6.12
C CYS A 20 -6.87 18.51 -5.06
N GLY A 21 -7.83 17.60 -5.22
CA GLY A 21 -8.06 16.52 -4.25
C GLY A 21 -7.82 15.16 -4.88
N GLY A 22 -6.59 14.88 -5.31
CA GLY A 22 -6.25 13.58 -5.89
C GLY A 22 -4.92 13.65 -6.62
N ARG A 23 -3.98 12.81 -6.19
CA ARG A 23 -2.71 12.64 -6.89
C ARG A 23 -2.93 11.64 -8.02
N VAL A 24 -2.39 11.93 -9.20
CA VAL A 24 -2.34 10.97 -10.30
C VAL A 24 -1.26 9.93 -9.98
N ALA A 25 -1.55 8.65 -10.17
CA ALA A 25 -0.56 7.59 -10.02
C ALA A 25 0.60 7.79 -11.00
N ASP A 26 1.83 7.63 -10.54
CA ASP A 26 3.06 7.64 -11.31
C ASP A 26 3.75 6.26 -11.21
N PRO A 27 3.24 5.25 -11.94
CA PRO A 27 3.74 3.89 -11.86
C PRO A 27 5.16 3.77 -12.44
N ILE A 28 6.05 3.15 -11.69
CA ILE A 28 7.39 2.79 -12.15
C ILE A 28 7.32 1.72 -13.26
N PRO A 29 8.13 1.82 -14.32
CA PRO A 29 8.19 0.76 -15.32
C PRO A 29 8.77 -0.54 -14.73
N GLU A 30 8.22 -1.67 -15.15
CA GLU A 30 8.68 -3.01 -14.75
C GLU A 30 10.17 -3.21 -15.08
N TYR A 31 10.60 -2.77 -16.26
CA TYR A 31 11.97 -2.88 -16.74
C TYR A 31 12.54 -1.50 -17.09
N LYS A 32 13.75 -1.20 -16.61
CA LYS A 32 14.50 0.03 -16.93
C LYS A 32 15.67 -0.28 -17.86
N PRO A 33 16.01 0.64 -18.79
CA PRO A 33 17.20 0.51 -19.61
C PRO A 33 18.44 0.48 -18.70
N GLY A 34 19.23 -0.59 -18.81
CA GLY A 34 20.42 -0.82 -17.98
C GLY A 34 20.21 -1.76 -16.79
N ASP A 35 18.98 -2.24 -16.53
CA ASP A 35 18.74 -3.31 -15.54
C ASP A 35 19.55 -4.58 -15.90
N ASP A 36 19.84 -4.78 -17.20
CA ASP A 36 20.65 -5.90 -17.66
C ASP A 36 22.15 -5.78 -17.37
N ASP A 37 22.68 -4.58 -17.21
CA ASP A 37 24.10 -4.34 -16.98
C ASP A 37 24.42 -4.21 -15.48
N MET A 38 23.42 -4.30 -14.61
CA MET A 38 23.59 -4.21 -13.16
C MET A 38 24.33 -5.42 -12.59
N SER A 39 25.25 -5.16 -11.65
CA SER A 39 25.90 -6.21 -10.88
C SER A 39 24.94 -6.84 -9.86
N CYS A 40 25.26 -8.03 -9.37
CA CYS A 40 24.44 -8.72 -8.37
C CYS A 40 24.23 -7.93 -7.08
N ASP A 41 25.22 -7.16 -6.65
CA ASP A 41 25.11 -6.29 -5.47
C ASP A 41 24.24 -5.06 -5.77
N ALA A 42 24.33 -4.52 -6.99
CA ALA A 42 23.46 -3.42 -7.43
C ALA A 42 21.99 -3.88 -7.52
N LEU A 43 21.73 -5.08 -8.05
CA LEU A 43 20.40 -5.69 -8.10
C LEU A 43 19.80 -5.87 -6.70
N LYS A 44 20.58 -6.38 -5.73
CA LYS A 44 20.13 -6.49 -4.33
C LYS A 44 19.80 -5.14 -3.71
N THR A 45 20.63 -4.15 -4.00
CA THR A 45 20.44 -2.79 -3.48
C THR A 45 19.19 -2.14 -4.07
N GLU A 46 18.94 -2.30 -5.37
CA GLU A 46 17.73 -1.82 -6.05
C GLU A 46 16.48 -2.53 -5.50
N MET A 47 16.52 -3.85 -5.28
CA MET A 47 15.41 -4.59 -4.66
C MET A 47 15.08 -4.05 -3.25
N ALA A 48 16.10 -3.83 -2.41
CA ALA A 48 15.91 -3.24 -1.08
C ALA A 48 15.40 -1.78 -1.16
N HIS A 49 15.83 -1.03 -2.17
CA HIS A 49 15.35 0.33 -2.41
C HIS A 49 13.86 0.35 -2.78
N ILE A 50 13.40 -0.59 -3.62
CA ILE A 50 11.99 -0.75 -3.99
C ILE A 50 11.13 -1.08 -2.77
N GLU A 51 11.57 -1.99 -1.91
CA GLU A 51 10.86 -2.33 -0.66
C GLU A 51 10.65 -1.09 0.22
N ALA A 52 11.69 -0.24 0.36
CA ALA A 52 11.58 1.02 1.10
C ALA A 52 10.59 2.01 0.48
N GLN A 53 10.45 2.04 -0.86
CA GLN A 53 9.47 2.88 -1.54
C GLN A 53 8.04 2.37 -1.33
N VAL A 54 7.83 1.05 -1.36
CA VAL A 54 6.53 0.43 -1.03
C VAL A 54 6.11 0.78 0.40
N ASP A 55 7.04 0.72 1.36
CA ASP A 55 6.79 1.08 2.77
C ASP A 55 6.45 2.56 2.99
N ALA A 56 6.95 3.43 2.12
CA ALA A 56 6.63 4.86 2.11
C ALA A 56 5.24 5.14 1.53
N LEU A 57 4.82 4.37 0.53
CA LEU A 57 3.50 4.49 -0.12
C LEU A 57 2.36 3.84 0.67
N LEU A 58 2.69 2.91 1.57
CA LEU A 58 1.71 2.28 2.46
C LEU A 58 0.98 3.35 3.32
N PRO A 59 -0.35 3.47 3.19
CA PRO A 59 -1.09 4.57 3.79
C PRO A 59 -0.99 4.57 5.31
N GLN A 60 -0.83 5.77 5.88
CA GLN A 60 -0.80 5.98 7.33
C GLN A 60 -2.09 5.53 8.02
N SER A 61 -3.19 5.26 7.30
CA SER A 61 -4.42 4.64 7.85
C SER A 61 -4.23 3.20 8.32
N LYS A 62 -3.23 2.48 7.79
CA LYS A 62 -2.77 1.20 8.37
C LYS A 62 -1.89 1.42 9.62
N LYS A 63 -1.18 2.55 9.71
CA LYS A 63 -0.26 2.91 10.82
C LYS A 63 -0.96 3.64 11.98
N THR A 64 -2.06 4.34 11.70
CA THR A 64 -2.87 5.13 12.61
C THR A 64 -4.28 4.56 12.59
N GLY A 65 -4.60 3.75 13.61
CA GLY A 65 -5.66 2.75 13.59
C GLY A 65 -7.05 3.16 13.08
N LYS A 66 -7.77 2.15 12.61
CA LYS A 66 -9.20 2.09 12.19
C LYS A 66 -10.16 2.93 13.07
N ASN A 67 -9.78 3.26 14.30
CA ASN A 67 -10.58 4.03 15.27
C ASN A 67 -10.55 5.55 15.07
N VAL A 68 -9.48 6.13 14.50
CA VAL A 68 -9.40 7.59 14.28
C VAL A 68 -10.14 7.99 13.00
N ALA A 69 -10.15 7.10 12.00
CA ALA A 69 -10.81 7.32 10.72
C ALA A 69 -12.34 7.48 10.84
N LEU A 70 -12.97 6.76 11.77
CA LEU A 70 -14.43 6.79 11.94
C LEU A 70 -14.92 8.11 12.58
N GLY A 71 -14.10 8.74 13.44
CA GLY A 71 -14.43 10.01 14.09
C GLY A 71 -14.27 11.23 13.17
N ALA A 72 -13.29 11.20 12.26
CA ALA A 72 -13.11 12.26 11.25
C ALA A 72 -14.11 12.13 10.08
N ALA A 73 -14.48 10.90 9.71
CA ALA A 73 -15.49 10.65 8.68
C ALA A 73 -16.90 11.09 9.11
N GLY A 74 -17.26 10.93 10.39
CA GLY A 74 -18.60 11.24 10.90
C GLY A 74 -19.06 12.70 10.72
N LEU A 75 -18.15 13.66 10.58
CA LEU A 75 -18.48 15.07 10.35
C LEU A 75 -18.51 15.47 8.87
N PHE A 76 -17.96 14.63 7.98
CA PHE A 76 -17.84 14.89 6.53
C PHE A 76 -18.92 14.19 5.67
N LEU A 77 -19.75 13.32 6.25
CA LEU A 77 -20.78 12.54 5.55
C LEU A 77 -22.11 13.28 5.27
N ILE A 78 -22.13 14.62 5.22
CA ILE A 78 -23.36 15.39 5.00
C ILE A 78 -23.59 15.78 3.52
N PHE A 79 -22.59 15.66 2.63
CA PHE A 79 -22.74 16.00 1.19
C PHE A 79 -21.96 15.03 0.27
N PRO A 80 -22.39 14.83 -1.00
CA PRO A 80 -22.03 13.69 -1.85
C PRO A 80 -20.70 13.85 -2.59
N TRP A 81 -19.66 14.35 -1.90
CA TRP A 81 -18.35 14.63 -2.51
C TRP A 81 -17.19 13.87 -1.85
N PHE A 82 -17.49 12.93 -0.93
CA PHE A 82 -16.50 12.26 -0.08
C PHE A 82 -16.04 10.89 -0.60
N PHE A 83 -15.86 10.78 -1.91
CA PHE A 83 -15.21 9.66 -2.58
C PHE A 83 -14.18 10.17 -3.59
N MET A 84 -13.27 11.06 -3.18
CA MET A 84 -12.05 11.27 -3.95
C MET A 84 -11.10 10.12 -3.64
N ASP A 85 -10.71 9.44 -4.70
CA ASP A 85 -9.97 8.20 -4.78
C ASP A 85 -8.50 8.35 -4.33
N VAL A 86 -8.31 8.75 -3.07
CA VAL A 86 -6.99 8.99 -2.44
C VAL A 86 -6.24 7.70 -2.09
N GLY A 87 -6.72 6.55 -2.58
CA GLY A 87 -6.13 5.25 -2.29
C GLY A 87 -5.82 4.43 -3.53
N ASP A 88 -6.51 4.63 -4.65
CA ASP A 88 -6.24 3.83 -5.84
C ASP A 88 -4.95 4.26 -6.55
N ALA A 89 -4.51 5.51 -6.38
CA ALA A 89 -3.20 5.95 -6.89
C ALA A 89 -2.04 5.24 -6.18
N GLU A 90 -2.06 5.18 -4.84
CA GLU A 90 -1.07 4.48 -4.03
C GLU A 90 -1.09 2.97 -4.30
N LYS A 91 -2.28 2.37 -4.43
CA LYS A 91 -2.39 0.94 -4.78
C LYS A 91 -1.81 0.64 -6.16
N ALA A 92 -2.08 1.49 -7.15
CA ALA A 92 -1.54 1.33 -8.50
C ALA A 92 -0.01 1.41 -8.51
N GLU A 93 0.58 2.31 -7.72
CA GLU A 93 2.03 2.41 -7.57
C GLU A 93 2.62 1.23 -6.84
N ILE A 94 2.06 0.83 -5.69
CA ILE A 94 2.51 -0.36 -4.96
C ILE A 94 2.51 -1.59 -5.87
N ARG A 95 1.46 -1.74 -6.70
CA ARG A 95 1.40 -2.80 -7.70
C ARG A 95 2.55 -2.72 -8.71
N ALA A 96 2.82 -1.54 -9.26
CA ALA A 96 3.93 -1.35 -10.20
C ALA A 96 5.30 -1.64 -9.56
N TYR A 97 5.51 -1.24 -8.31
CA TYR A 97 6.73 -1.58 -7.55
C TYR A 97 6.88 -3.08 -7.33
N ASN A 98 5.80 -3.79 -7.01
CA ASN A 98 5.81 -5.24 -6.84
C ASN A 98 6.13 -5.96 -8.17
N GLU A 99 5.52 -5.51 -9.28
CA GLU A 99 5.79 -6.07 -10.61
C GLU A 99 7.28 -5.90 -10.98
N ARG A 100 7.86 -4.71 -10.77
CA ARG A 100 9.30 -4.47 -10.94
C ARG A 100 10.17 -5.34 -10.02
N TYR A 101 9.79 -5.50 -8.76
CA TYR A 101 10.54 -6.35 -7.82
C TYR A 101 10.64 -7.78 -8.32
N LEU A 102 9.52 -8.34 -8.79
CA LEU A 102 9.49 -9.71 -9.34
C LEU A 102 10.34 -9.83 -10.61
N ALA A 103 10.34 -8.81 -11.48
CA ALA A 103 11.20 -8.78 -12.65
C ALA A 103 12.69 -8.75 -12.27
N LEU A 104 13.09 -7.92 -11.31
CA LEU A 104 14.47 -7.86 -10.80
C LEU A 104 14.87 -9.15 -10.06
N GLU A 105 13.96 -9.74 -9.30
CA GLU A 105 14.20 -11.02 -8.63
C GLU A 105 14.47 -12.12 -9.65
N LYS A 106 13.70 -12.16 -10.74
CA LYS A 106 13.95 -13.09 -11.85
C LYS A 106 15.31 -12.85 -12.50
N LEU A 107 15.65 -11.59 -12.82
CA LEU A 107 16.97 -11.23 -13.38
C LEU A 107 18.11 -11.59 -12.43
N PHE A 108 17.93 -11.39 -11.14
CA PHE A 108 18.87 -11.79 -10.11
C PHE A 108 19.03 -13.32 -10.08
N GLN A 109 17.94 -14.07 -10.15
CA GLN A 109 18.01 -15.54 -10.20
C GLN A 109 18.76 -16.04 -11.45
N ASP A 110 18.49 -15.43 -12.60
CA ASP A 110 19.10 -15.81 -13.87
C ASP A 110 20.61 -15.47 -13.92
N LYS A 111 21.03 -14.36 -13.29
CA LYS A 111 22.43 -13.87 -13.37
C LYS A 111 23.30 -14.26 -12.19
N CYS A 112 22.75 -14.24 -10.98
CA CYS A 112 23.53 -14.20 -9.73
C CYS A 112 23.51 -15.52 -8.95
N THR A 113 22.52 -16.39 -9.20
CA THR A 113 22.36 -17.63 -8.43
C THR A 113 23.18 -18.80 -8.96
N SER A 114 24.00 -18.59 -10.00
CA SER A 114 25.10 -19.50 -10.35
C SER A 114 26.19 -19.57 -9.27
N SER A 115 26.18 -18.63 -8.30
CA SER A 115 26.96 -18.67 -7.08
C SER A 115 26.07 -18.43 -5.85
N GLY A 116 25.28 -19.45 -5.51
CA GLY A 116 24.88 -19.76 -4.13
C GLY A 116 24.25 -18.63 -3.33
N GLN A 117 23.07 -18.15 -3.74
CA GLN A 117 22.04 -17.70 -2.80
C GLN A 117 20.67 -18.01 -3.41
N GLN A 118 20.26 -19.28 -3.29
CA GLN A 118 18.84 -19.57 -3.17
C GLN A 118 18.33 -18.71 -2.02
N LYS A 119 17.37 -17.82 -2.29
CA LYS A 119 16.45 -17.41 -1.24
C LYS A 119 15.80 -18.73 -0.83
N GLU A 120 16.28 -19.27 0.28
CA GLU A 120 15.61 -20.32 1.02
C GLU A 120 14.18 -19.83 1.20
N VAL A 121 13.26 -20.35 0.38
CA VAL A 121 11.83 -20.31 0.71
C VAL A 121 11.69 -21.30 1.85
N ALA A 122 12.11 -20.85 3.03
CA ALA A 122 11.79 -21.47 4.29
C ALA A 122 10.26 -21.58 4.40
N PRO A 123 9.74 -22.52 5.21
CA PRO A 123 8.31 -22.70 5.48
C PRO A 123 7.54 -21.41 5.89
N GLU A 124 8.26 -20.33 6.19
CA GLU A 124 7.74 -19.00 6.52
C GLU A 124 6.80 -18.39 5.47
N THR A 125 6.97 -18.63 4.15
CA THR A 125 6.05 -18.03 3.15
C THR A 125 4.64 -18.63 3.21
N THR A 126 4.54 -19.93 3.52
CA THR A 126 3.25 -20.62 3.71
C THR A 126 2.65 -20.28 5.07
N ALA A 127 3.46 -20.24 6.11
CA ALA A 127 2.98 -19.89 7.45
C ALA A 127 2.55 -18.41 7.55
N LYS A 128 3.33 -17.48 6.98
CA LYS A 128 3.00 -16.05 6.94
C LYS A 128 1.73 -15.77 6.15
N SER A 129 1.53 -16.42 5.00
CA SER A 129 0.27 -16.30 4.22
C SER A 129 -0.94 -16.88 4.95
N ARG A 130 -0.78 -17.99 5.69
CA ARG A 130 -1.82 -18.53 6.60
C ARG A 130 -2.14 -17.56 7.74
N LEU A 131 -1.13 -16.93 8.34
CA LEU A 131 -1.31 -15.92 9.39
C LEU A 131 -1.99 -14.65 8.87
N GLU A 132 -1.71 -14.25 7.63
CA GLU A 132 -2.29 -13.08 6.98
C GLU A 132 -3.77 -13.31 6.63
N SER A 133 -4.12 -14.48 6.10
CA SER A 133 -5.53 -14.86 5.90
C SER A 133 -6.31 -14.99 7.21
N LEU A 134 -5.68 -15.50 8.28
CA LEU A 134 -6.29 -15.56 9.61
C LEU A 134 -6.59 -14.15 10.16
N LYS A 135 -5.68 -13.19 9.94
CA LYS A 135 -5.88 -11.78 10.34
C LYS A 135 -7.02 -11.14 9.54
N GLN A 136 -7.12 -11.45 8.25
CA GLN A 136 -8.21 -10.95 7.41
C GLN A 136 -9.58 -11.44 7.88
N LEU A 137 -9.70 -12.71 8.27
CA LEU A 137 -10.94 -13.26 8.83
C LEU A 137 -11.37 -12.55 10.13
N LEU A 138 -10.40 -12.15 10.97
CA LEU A 138 -10.67 -11.37 12.18
C LEU A 138 -11.11 -9.94 11.84
N ASP A 139 -10.48 -9.32 10.84
CA ASP A 139 -10.83 -7.98 10.38
C ASP A 139 -12.23 -7.91 9.73
N ASP A 140 -12.71 -9.03 9.17
CA ASP A 140 -14.04 -9.20 8.58
C ASP A 140 -15.12 -9.61 9.62
N ASP A 141 -14.79 -9.66 10.92
CA ASP A 141 -15.67 -10.10 12.03
C ASP A 141 -16.23 -11.52 11.86
N LEU A 142 -15.58 -12.36 11.04
CA LEU A 142 -15.97 -13.74 10.80
C LEU A 142 -15.51 -14.69 11.91
N ILE A 143 -14.48 -14.30 12.67
CA ILE A 143 -13.95 -15.03 13.82
C ILE A 143 -13.76 -14.10 15.01
N THR A 144 -13.81 -14.65 16.22
CA THR A 144 -13.57 -13.88 17.44
C THR A 144 -12.08 -13.74 17.73
N GLU A 145 -11.69 -12.69 18.47
CA GLU A 145 -10.31 -12.48 18.95
C GLU A 145 -9.74 -13.72 19.68
N GLN A 146 -10.56 -14.42 20.45
CA GLN A 146 -10.14 -15.63 21.16
C GLN A 146 -9.76 -16.76 20.20
N GLU A 147 -10.57 -16.97 19.15
CA GLU A 147 -10.34 -18.00 18.14
C GLU A 147 -9.15 -17.67 17.23
N TYR A 148 -8.93 -16.39 16.93
CA TYR A 148 -7.74 -15.93 16.22
C TYR A 148 -6.46 -16.28 16.99
N GLN A 149 -6.40 -15.99 18.29
CA GLN A 149 -5.19 -16.26 19.08
C GLN A 149 -4.89 -17.76 19.16
N GLU A 150 -5.91 -18.61 19.34
CA GLU A 150 -5.73 -20.07 19.37
C GLU A 150 -5.20 -20.63 18.05
N ARG A 151 -5.76 -20.18 16.92
CA ARG A 151 -5.35 -20.65 15.59
C ARG A 151 -3.96 -20.11 15.22
N ARG A 152 -3.64 -18.88 15.62
CA ARG A 152 -2.33 -18.28 15.44
C ARG A 152 -1.24 -19.02 16.19
N THR A 153 -1.46 -19.37 17.46
CA THR A 153 -0.46 -20.12 18.25
C THR A 153 -0.23 -21.50 17.66
N LYS A 154 -1.28 -22.21 17.23
CA LYS A 154 -1.15 -23.51 16.53
C LYS A 154 -0.28 -23.43 15.28
N ILE A 155 -0.45 -22.38 14.48
CA ILE A 155 0.37 -22.18 13.25
C ILE A 155 1.83 -21.87 13.60
N LEU A 156 2.08 -21.15 14.70
CA LEU A 156 3.44 -20.85 15.17
C LEU A 156 4.14 -22.07 15.78
N ASP A 157 3.37 -22.98 16.38
CA ASP A 157 3.89 -24.25 16.92
C ASP A 157 4.15 -25.32 15.83
N GLU A 158 3.53 -25.18 14.65
CA GLU A 158 3.73 -26.04 13.46
C GLU A 158 4.99 -25.67 12.64
N LEU A 159 5.67 -24.58 13.00
CA LEU A 159 6.76 -23.92 12.26
C LEU A 159 8.12 -24.35 12.81
#